data_AF-A0A9D7XPQ5-F1
#
_entry.id   AF-A0A9D7XPQ5-F1
#
_cell.length_a   1.000
_cell.length_b   1.000
_cell.length_c   1.000
_cell.angle_alpha   90.00
_cell.angle_beta   90.00
_cell.angle_gamma   90.00
#
_symmetry.space_group_name_H-M   'P 1'
#
loop_
_entity.id
_entity.type
_entity.pdbx_description
1 polymer ?
#
loop_
_entity_poly.entity_id
_entity_poly.type
_entity_poly.pdbx_seq_one_letter_code
_entity_poly.pdbx_strand_id
1 'polypeptide(L)'
;MMRLLVPVLALMLAACAKEPAAYLIAGNDVAITLERIQPYFWSTGWELDVILRQHPSCQRRHHLKPTASAKVKVEVYSPEPAIYILRQGKRWYVAELRSCGFDAFKEPPPEPGELRGAFQEKDGVFTFVERKDKAAKANGGEAE
;
A
#
# COMPACT_ATOMS: atom_id res chain seq x y z
N MET A 1 -44.46 4.86 11.81
CA MET A 1 -43.37 3.97 11.34
C MET A 1 -42.44 4.64 10.30
N MET A 2 -42.89 5.63 9.52
CA MET A 2 -42.05 6.35 8.53
C MET A 2 -40.84 7.13 9.10
N ARG A 3 -40.88 7.53 10.39
CA ARG A 3 -39.83 8.34 11.03
C ARG A 3 -38.54 7.58 11.39
N LEU A 4 -38.53 6.25 11.33
CA LEU A 4 -37.34 5.42 11.59
C LEU A 4 -36.56 5.05 10.31
N LEU A 5 -37.09 5.34 9.12
CA LEU A 5 -36.41 5.08 7.84
C LEU A 5 -35.26 6.06 7.55
N VAL A 6 -35.40 7.30 8.01
CA VAL A 6 -34.42 8.38 7.79
C VAL A 6 -33.08 8.14 8.52
N PRO A 7 -33.03 7.74 9.81
CA PRO A 7 -31.75 7.47 10.48
C PRO A 7 -31.05 6.21 9.94
N VAL A 8 -31.79 5.18 9.53
CA VAL A 8 -31.22 3.95 8.95
C VAL A 8 -30.58 4.23 7.59
N LEU A 9 -31.20 5.09 6.78
CA LEU A 9 -30.62 5.50 5.51
C LEU A 9 -29.35 6.35 5.70
N ALA A 10 -29.31 7.22 6.72
CA ALA A 10 -28.13 8.02 7.05
C ALA A 10 -26.92 7.16 7.49
N LEU A 11 -27.15 6.04 8.19
CA LEU A 11 -26.11 5.09 8.57
C LEU A 11 -25.51 4.33 7.37
N MET A 12 -26.28 4.12 6.29
CA MET A 12 -25.79 3.47 5.07
C MET A 12 -24.87 4.35 4.22
N LEU A 13 -24.85 5.68 4.42
CA LEU A 13 -24.02 6.59 3.62
C LEU A 13 -22.57 6.73 4.10
N ALA A 14 -22.18 6.12 5.23
CA ALA A 14 -20.89 6.37 5.88
C ALA A 14 -19.92 5.18 5.91
N ALA A 15 -20.13 4.14 5.10
CA ALA A 15 -19.18 3.02 5.00
C ALA A 15 -18.01 3.37 4.05
N CYS A 16 -17.06 4.17 4.54
CA CYS A 16 -15.74 4.35 3.92
C CYS A 16 -14.80 3.26 4.45
N ALA A 17 -14.23 2.45 3.57
CA ALA A 17 -13.26 1.43 3.95
C ALA A 17 -11.84 2.01 3.88
N LYS A 18 -11.08 1.87 4.95
CA LYS A 18 -9.69 2.32 5.06
C LYS A 18 -8.83 1.19 5.58
N GLU A 19 -7.85 0.80 4.78
CA GLU A 19 -6.98 -0.33 5.08
C GLU A 19 -5.51 0.08 4.93
N PRO A 20 -4.83 0.40 6.04
CA PRO A 20 -3.41 0.69 6.05
C PRO A 20 -2.58 -0.59 6.18
N ALA A 21 -1.52 -0.68 5.39
CA ALA A 21 -0.49 -1.70 5.50
C ALA A 21 0.88 -1.04 5.62
N ALA A 22 1.68 -1.44 6.60
CA ALA A 22 3.00 -0.85 6.84
C ALA A 22 4.12 -1.85 6.55
N TYR A 23 5.15 -1.38 5.85
CA TYR A 23 6.45 -2.02 5.75
C TYR A 23 7.43 -1.31 6.67
N LEU A 24 7.85 -1.99 7.74
CA LEU A 24 8.81 -1.51 8.71
C LEU A 24 10.22 -1.94 8.28
N ILE A 25 11.10 -0.97 8.02
CA ILE A 25 12.45 -1.24 7.49
C ILE A 25 13.47 -1.31 8.62
N ALA A 26 13.43 -0.31 9.52
CA ALA A 26 14.35 -0.18 10.63
C ALA A 26 13.56 0.24 11.87
N GLY A 27 12.99 -0.76 12.56
CA GLY A 27 12.10 -0.53 13.69
C GLY A 27 10.87 0.29 13.33
N ASN A 28 10.41 1.13 14.26
CA ASN A 28 9.23 1.98 14.06
C ASN A 28 9.55 3.35 13.43
N ASP A 29 10.84 3.70 13.35
CA ASP A 29 11.29 5.02 12.90
C ASP A 29 11.28 5.13 11.39
N VAL A 30 11.63 4.04 10.67
CA VAL A 30 11.71 4.02 9.21
C VAL A 30 10.67 3.07 8.64
N ALA A 31 9.64 3.64 8.00
CA ALA A 31 8.51 2.88 7.50
C ALA A 31 7.96 3.45 6.19
N ILE A 32 7.49 2.55 5.33
CA ILE A 32 6.66 2.87 4.17
C ILE A 32 5.28 2.30 4.45
N THR A 33 4.28 3.16 4.58
CA THR A 33 2.89 2.72 4.77
C THR A 33 2.12 2.96 3.49
N LEU A 34 1.33 1.99 3.06
CA LEU A 34 0.40 2.11 1.96
C LEU A 34 -1.02 1.98 2.51
N GLU A 35 -1.83 2.99 2.28
CA GLU A 35 -3.24 3.02 2.67
C GLU A 35 -4.09 2.90 1.41
N ARG A 36 -5.02 1.93 1.38
CA ARG A 36 -6.08 1.88 0.38
C ARG A 36 -7.39 2.40 0.98
N ILE A 37 -8.02 3.32 0.27
CA ILE A 37 -9.23 4.03 0.71
C ILE A 37 -10.33 3.79 -0.33
N GLN A 38 -11.45 3.22 0.10
CA GLN A 38 -12.65 3.11 -0.72
C GLN A 38 -13.62 4.22 -0.27
N PRO A 39 -13.80 5.30 -1.06
CA PRO A 39 -14.55 6.47 -0.60
C PRO A 39 -16.03 6.16 -0.33
N TYR A 40 -16.58 5.18 -1.06
CA TYR A 40 -17.97 4.74 -0.92
C TYR A 40 -18.07 3.23 -1.08
N PHE A 41 -18.95 2.57 -0.32
CA PHE A 41 -19.15 1.12 -0.41
C PHE A 41 -19.60 0.65 -1.82
N TRP A 42 -20.23 1.53 -2.60
CA TRP A 42 -20.63 1.25 -3.99
C TRP A 42 -19.56 1.60 -5.03
N SER A 43 -18.46 2.24 -4.63
CA SER A 43 -17.34 2.54 -5.53
C SER A 43 -16.50 1.29 -5.73
N THR A 44 -16.22 0.95 -6.98
CA THR A 44 -15.21 -0.07 -7.32
C THR A 44 -13.79 0.49 -7.30
N GLY A 45 -13.66 1.81 -7.25
CA GLY A 45 -12.40 2.54 -7.20
C GLY A 45 -11.84 2.64 -5.78
N TRP A 46 -10.54 2.38 -5.68
CA TRP A 46 -9.70 2.57 -4.51
C TRP A 46 -8.72 3.72 -4.75
N GLU A 47 -8.70 4.67 -3.83
CA GLU A 47 -7.63 5.65 -3.70
C GLU A 47 -6.47 5.03 -2.92
N LEU A 48 -5.25 5.45 -3.24
CA LEU A 48 -4.04 4.90 -2.65
C LEU A 48 -3.17 6.04 -2.16
N ASP A 49 -2.81 5.98 -0.89
CA ASP A 49 -1.92 6.93 -0.26
C ASP A 49 -0.67 6.20 0.22
N VAL A 50 0.50 6.69 -0.17
CA VAL A 50 1.76 6.23 0.42
C VAL A 50 2.22 7.25 1.46
N ILE A 51 2.59 6.76 2.63
CA ILE A 51 3.12 7.56 3.72
C ILE A 51 4.56 7.10 3.91
N LEU A 52 5.48 7.99 3.59
CA LEU A 52 6.91 7.81 3.84
C LEU A 52 7.22 8.36 5.23
N ARG A 53 7.90 7.57 6.05
CA ARG A 53 8.30 7.94 7.40
C ARG A 53 9.77 7.60 7.62
N GLN A 54 10.52 8.59 8.07
CA GLN A 54 11.86 8.44 8.62
C GLN A 54 11.97 9.38 9.84
N HIS A 55 11.59 8.90 11.01
CA HIS A 55 11.64 9.69 12.23
C HIS A 55 13.11 9.92 12.67
N PRO A 56 13.46 11.09 13.22
CA PRO A 56 12.67 12.34 13.34
C PRO A 56 12.76 13.24 12.09
N SER A 57 13.48 12.81 11.04
CA SER A 57 13.80 13.64 9.86
C SER A 57 12.57 14.06 9.06
N CYS A 58 11.66 13.13 8.73
CA CYS A 58 10.51 13.44 7.87
C CYS A 58 9.36 12.44 8.02
N GLN A 59 8.14 12.93 7.77
CA GLN A 59 6.96 12.11 7.53
C GLN A 59 6.07 12.83 6.51
N ARG A 60 5.80 12.19 5.36
CA ARG A 60 4.99 12.81 4.30
C ARG A 60 4.07 11.80 3.64
N ARG A 61 2.82 12.23 3.40
CA ARG A 61 1.82 11.49 2.64
C ARG A 61 1.83 11.96 1.20
N HIS A 62 1.78 11.02 0.26
CA HIS A 62 1.71 11.24 -1.17
C HIS A 62 0.57 10.41 -1.77
N HIS A 63 -0.18 11.02 -2.67
CA HIS A 63 -1.29 10.36 -3.34
C HIS A 63 -0.78 9.58 -4.55
N LEU A 64 -1.00 8.28 -4.57
CA LEU A 64 -0.82 7.45 -5.76
C LEU A 64 -2.02 7.62 -6.68
N LYS A 65 -1.86 7.14 -7.91
CA LYS A 65 -3.00 7.13 -8.83
C LYS A 65 -4.04 6.10 -8.36
N PRO A 66 -5.33 6.47 -8.39
CA PRO A 66 -6.39 5.55 -8.01
C PRO A 66 -6.43 4.34 -8.92
N THR A 67 -6.94 3.23 -8.40
CA THR A 67 -7.08 1.96 -9.10
C THR A 67 -8.52 1.46 -9.00
N ALA A 68 -9.09 0.99 -10.11
CA ALA A 68 -10.40 0.34 -10.13
C ALA A 68 -10.35 -1.14 -9.70
N SER A 69 -9.15 -1.66 -9.43
CA SER A 69 -8.96 -3.06 -9.04
C SER A 69 -9.10 -3.22 -7.53
N ALA A 70 -10.02 -4.07 -7.08
CA ALA A 70 -10.13 -4.48 -5.69
C ALA A 70 -8.84 -5.19 -5.19
N LYS A 71 -8.18 -5.93 -6.08
CA LYS A 71 -6.89 -6.58 -5.82
C LYS A 71 -5.75 -5.59 -6.03
N VAL A 72 -5.60 -4.66 -5.10
CA VAL A 72 -4.45 -3.75 -5.08
C VAL A 72 -3.19 -4.56 -4.79
N LYS A 73 -2.23 -4.53 -5.72
CA LYS A 73 -0.89 -5.06 -5.51
C LYS A 73 0.13 -3.97 -5.81
N VAL A 74 0.96 -3.64 -4.81
CA VAL A 74 2.07 -2.68 -4.96
C VAL A 74 3.36 -3.37 -4.54
N GLU A 75 4.26 -3.58 -5.50
CA GLU A 75 5.56 -4.21 -5.26
C GLU A 75 6.56 -3.16 -4.79
N VAL A 76 7.40 -3.51 -3.82
CA VAL A 76 8.41 -2.62 -3.25
C VAL A 76 9.79 -3.19 -3.56
N TYR A 77 10.59 -2.37 -4.23
CA TYR A 77 11.97 -2.67 -4.56
C TYR A 77 12.92 -1.71 -3.83
N SER A 78 14.13 -2.17 -3.54
CA SER A 78 15.18 -1.39 -2.88
C SER A 78 16.44 -1.46 -3.75
N PRO A 79 16.67 -0.47 -4.63
CA PRO A 79 17.92 -0.37 -5.39
C PRO A 79 19.09 0.08 -4.53
N GLU A 80 18.85 1.04 -3.63
CA GLU A 80 19.87 1.67 -2.79
C GLU A 80 19.33 1.89 -1.37
N PRO A 81 20.22 2.09 -0.36
CA PRO A 81 19.78 2.45 0.99
C PRO A 81 18.94 3.73 0.98
N ALA A 82 17.79 3.70 1.67
CA ALA A 82 16.83 4.79 1.77
C ALA A 82 16.12 5.22 0.47
N ILE A 83 16.40 4.57 -0.67
CA ILE A 83 15.65 4.73 -1.92
C ILE A 83 14.83 3.48 -2.16
N TYR A 84 13.53 3.67 -2.41
CA TYR A 84 12.60 2.60 -2.69
C TYR A 84 11.85 2.87 -3.97
N ILE A 85 11.62 1.82 -4.75
CA ILE A 85 10.82 1.90 -5.97
C ILE A 85 9.53 1.15 -5.73
N LEU A 86 8.40 1.82 -5.89
CA LEU A 86 7.08 1.24 -5.78
C LEU A 86 6.52 0.99 -7.18
N ARG A 87 6.05 -0.22 -7.42
CA ARG A 87 5.41 -0.59 -8.68
C ARG A 87 3.93 -0.90 -8.45
N GLN A 88 3.08 -0.09 -9.06
CA GLN A 88 1.63 -0.28 -9.09
C GLN A 88 1.22 -0.75 -10.50
N GLY A 89 1.23 -2.06 -10.73
CA GLY A 89 0.92 -2.64 -12.05
C GLY A 89 1.92 -2.20 -13.13
N LYS A 90 1.53 -1.22 -13.95
CA LYS A 90 2.36 -0.60 -15.00
C LYS A 90 3.01 0.73 -14.59
N ARG A 91 2.60 1.30 -13.45
CA ARG A 91 3.10 2.59 -12.96
C ARG A 91 4.24 2.37 -11.98
N TRP A 92 5.23 3.23 -12.06
CA TRP A 92 6.44 3.18 -11.24
C TRP A 92 6.60 4.49 -10.50
N TYR A 93 6.99 4.39 -9.24
CA TYR A 93 7.21 5.52 -8.35
C TYR A 93 8.53 5.35 -7.63
N VAL A 94 9.22 6.45 -7.37
CA VAL A 94 10.38 6.50 -6.48
C VAL A 94 9.95 7.13 -5.17
N ALA A 95 10.38 6.53 -4.07
CA ALA A 95 10.20 7.00 -2.71
C ALA A 95 11.57 7.11 -2.04
N GLU A 96 11.98 8.32 -1.71
CA GLU A 96 13.19 8.58 -0.96
C GLU A 96 12.84 8.84 0.51
N LEU A 97 13.37 8.04 1.43
CA LEU A 97 13.06 8.17 2.86
C LEU A 97 13.83 9.28 3.56
N ARG A 98 14.99 9.71 3.05
CA ARG A 98 15.80 10.76 3.68
C ARG A 98 15.11 12.12 3.67
N SER A 99 14.50 12.47 2.54
CA SER A 99 13.79 13.73 2.31
C SER A 99 12.26 13.55 2.32
N CYS A 100 11.77 12.31 2.44
CA CYS A 100 10.39 11.92 2.15
C CYS A 100 9.94 12.38 0.74
N GLY A 101 10.87 12.40 -0.21
CA GLY A 101 10.64 12.68 -1.62
C GLY A 101 9.84 11.57 -2.30
N PHE A 102 8.97 11.95 -3.21
CA PHE A 102 8.17 11.00 -3.97
C PHE A 102 7.88 11.53 -5.36
N ASP A 103 8.20 10.73 -6.37
CA ASP A 103 7.98 11.08 -7.77
C ASP A 103 7.52 9.87 -8.56
N ALA A 104 6.83 10.13 -9.67
CA ALA A 104 6.40 9.09 -10.61
C ALA A 104 7.38 9.02 -11.78
N PHE A 105 7.80 7.81 -12.15
CA PHE A 105 8.56 7.62 -13.37
C PHE A 105 7.63 7.68 -14.59
N LYS A 106 8.11 8.29 -15.67
CA LYS A 106 7.42 8.28 -16.97
C LYS A 106 7.57 6.93 -17.67
N GLU A 107 8.70 6.27 -17.48
CA GLU A 107 9.07 4.99 -18.07
C GLU A 107 9.54 4.02 -16.98
N PRO A 108 9.46 2.69 -17.20
CA PRO A 108 9.97 1.72 -16.24
C PRO A 108 11.45 1.97 -15.95
N PRO A 109 11.88 1.97 -14.67
CA PRO A 109 13.29 2.10 -14.35
C PRO A 109 14.05 0.86 -14.89
N PRO A 110 15.23 1.05 -15.49
CA PRO A 110 16.01 -0.05 -16.06
C PRO A 110 16.47 -1.05 -14.99
N GLU A 111 16.76 -0.57 -13.79
CA GLU A 111 17.18 -1.38 -12.64
C GLU A 111 16.34 -1.02 -11.41
N PRO A 112 15.20 -1.71 -11.17
CA PRO A 112 14.36 -1.44 -10.01
C PRO A 112 15.01 -1.87 -8.68
N GLY A 113 16.09 -2.66 -8.71
CA GLY A 113 16.77 -3.18 -7.54
C GLY A 113 16.16 -4.46 -6.98
N GLU A 114 16.45 -4.75 -5.71
CA GLU A 114 16.00 -5.96 -5.05
C GLU A 114 14.51 -5.85 -4.63
N LEU A 115 13.65 -6.76 -5.09
CA LEU A 115 12.27 -6.88 -4.60
C LEU A 115 12.27 -7.25 -3.11
N ARG A 116 11.82 -6.34 -2.25
CA ARG A 116 11.68 -6.58 -0.81
C ARG A 116 10.39 -7.31 -0.47
N GLY A 117 9.32 -7.02 -1.20
CA GLY A 117 8.01 -7.60 -0.95
C GLY A 117 6.92 -6.90 -1.75
N ALA A 118 5.68 -7.16 -1.38
CA ALA A 118 4.52 -6.49 -1.98
C ALA A 118 3.43 -6.23 -0.95
N PHE A 119 2.83 -5.05 -1.04
CA PHE A 119 1.54 -4.77 -0.42
C PHE A 119 0.47 -5.50 -1.21
N GLN A 120 -0.23 -6.41 -0.55
CA GLN A 120 -1.30 -7.18 -1.14
C GLN A 120 -2.25 -7.68 -0.06
N GLU A 121 -3.45 -8.05 -0.48
CA GLU A 121 -4.34 -8.78 0.40
C GLU A 121 -3.79 -10.19 0.67
N LYS A 122 -3.77 -10.57 1.94
CA LYS A 122 -3.43 -11.91 2.42
C LYS A 122 -4.49 -12.29 3.45
N ASP A 123 -5.18 -13.40 3.21
CA ASP A 123 -6.22 -13.92 4.09
C ASP A 123 -7.33 -12.88 4.41
N GLY A 124 -7.68 -12.04 3.42
CA GLY A 124 -8.70 -10.98 3.55
C GLY A 124 -8.22 -9.70 4.23
N VAL A 125 -6.94 -9.61 4.61
CA VAL A 125 -6.35 -8.42 5.23
C VAL A 125 -5.30 -7.80 4.31
N PHE A 126 -5.38 -6.48 4.08
CA PHE A 126 -4.35 -5.76 3.35
C PHE A 126 -3.07 -5.67 4.18
N THR A 127 -1.99 -6.29 3.71
CA THR A 127 -0.73 -6.36 4.47
C THR A 127 0.49 -6.29 3.55
N PHE A 128 1.65 -6.00 4.13
CA PHE A 128 2.91 -6.15 3.44
C PHE A 128 3.40 -7.58 3.57
N VAL A 129 3.63 -8.24 2.43
CA VAL A 129 4.17 -9.60 2.38
C VAL A 129 5.61 -9.52 1.89
N GLU A 130 6.56 -9.86 2.76
CA GLU A 130 7.97 -9.88 2.38
C GLU A 130 8.25 -10.98 1.36
N ARG A 131 9.26 -10.77 0.51
CA ARG A 131 9.68 -11.79 -0.48
C ARG A 131 10.05 -13.10 0.23
N LYS A 132 10.75 -13.01 1.37
CA LYS A 132 11.20 -14.19 2.14
C LYS A 132 10.01 -15.02 2.63
N ASP A 133 8.94 -14.37 3.10
CA ASP A 133 7.73 -15.05 3.55
C ASP A 133 6.99 -15.76 2.42
N LYS A 134 6.97 -15.18 1.22
CA LYS A 134 6.43 -15.86 0.03
C LYS A 134 7.28 -17.05 -0.39
N ALA A 135 8.62 -16.93 -0.34
CA ALA A 135 9.51 -18.04 -0.68
C ALA A 135 9.38 -19.20 0.32
N ALA A 136 9.24 -18.92 1.62
CA ALA A 136 9.01 -19.93 2.65
C ALA A 136 7.65 -20.64 2.47
N LYS A 137 6.57 -19.90 2.17
CA LYS A 137 5.24 -20.49 1.89
C LYS A 137 5.20 -21.28 0.59
N ALA A 138 5.99 -20.90 -0.43
CA ALA A 138 6.06 -21.64 -1.70
C ALA A 138 6.84 -22.95 -1.59
N ASN A 139 7.79 -23.05 -0.64
CA ASN A 139 8.62 -24.23 -0.43
C ASN A 139 8.13 -25.13 0.73
N GLY A 140 7.05 -24.77 1.41
CA GLY A 140 6.53 -25.46 2.60
C GLY A 140 5.10 -25.99 2.45
N GLY A 141 4.63 -26.14 1.22
CA GLY A 141 3.37 -26.84 0.94
C GLY A 141 3.59 -28.34 0.77
N GLU A 142 4.00 -29.04 1.83
CA GLU A 142 3.63 -30.43 2.16
C GLU A 142 4.37 -30.83 3.45
N ALA A 143 3.62 -30.98 4.54
CA ALA A 143 3.91 -31.88 5.67
C ALA A 143 2.74 -31.74 6.67
N GLU A 144 1.76 -32.62 6.50
CA GLU A 144 0.87 -33.08 7.58
C GLU A 144 1.68 -33.65 8.76
#